data_AF-A0A9P6IFA2-F1
#
_entry.id   AF-A0A9P6IFA2-F1
#
_cell.length_a   1.000
_cell.length_b   1.000
_cell.length_c   1.000
_cell.angle_alpha   90.00
_cell.angle_beta   90.00
_cell.angle_gamma   90.00
#
_symmetry.space_group_name_H-M   'P 1'
#
loop_
_entity.id
_entity.type
_entity.pdbx_description
1 polymer ?
#
loop_
_entity_poly.entity_id
_entity_poly.type
_entity_poly.pdbx_seq_one_letter_code
_entity_poly.pdbx_strand_id
1 'polypeptide(L)'
;MMRLVRLGDDYRIGPLRHHTPPPDLLEKQRSLQQSLDQWYTSWRNLDERSNLPSTRIKGGPRINVLLKYELSYIWTDMAFTADEISHDRHLERFRQIIEQASKFAESQLGNNPSHFLFEAGFTPSLFFIATKCRALDVRLEALRLLTVLGSPREAMWDKGELFCIARRLIELEHNVGLDVYGQLQFTGPDSCLGLPLDEVRVRHFVPENRRPWQFATHGDESSGSFKVGYFLRTAEDTLYVHQEVLGCEYYSDLSTLDGAHESYSSSPGSIEGELEIAPGNEKSDYTSYA
;
A
#
# COMPACT_ATOMS: atom_id res chain seq x y z
N MET A 1 2.79 21.09 -7.27
CA MET A 1 3.26 19.73 -6.95
C MET A 1 3.86 19.00 -8.15
N MET A 2 3.10 18.43 -9.11
CA MET A 2 3.67 17.56 -10.19
C MET A 2 4.88 18.14 -10.93
N ARG A 3 4.86 19.45 -11.25
CA ARG A 3 5.99 20.12 -11.90
C ARG A 3 7.26 20.14 -11.04
N LEU A 4 7.14 20.30 -9.72
CA LEU A 4 8.28 20.25 -8.80
C LEU A 4 8.85 18.85 -8.73
N VAL A 5 7.98 17.84 -8.57
CA VAL A 5 8.39 16.42 -8.49
C VAL A 5 9.17 16.01 -9.74
N ARG A 6 8.69 16.41 -10.93
CA ARG A 6 9.39 16.15 -12.21
C ARG A 6 10.75 16.84 -12.29
N LEU A 7 10.87 18.10 -11.82
CA LEU A 7 12.17 18.78 -11.74
C LEU A 7 13.11 18.12 -10.72
N GLY A 8 12.55 17.36 -9.78
CA GLY A 8 13.27 16.57 -8.80
C GLY A 8 13.76 15.21 -9.31
N ASP A 9 13.30 14.73 -10.47
CA ASP A 9 13.66 13.39 -10.97
C ASP A 9 15.18 13.20 -11.08
N ASP A 10 15.89 14.24 -11.55
CA ASP A 10 17.35 14.21 -11.67
C ASP A 10 18.07 14.06 -10.31
N TYR A 11 17.45 14.57 -9.24
CA TYR A 11 17.98 14.49 -7.86
C TYR A 11 17.59 13.17 -7.17
N ARG A 12 16.49 12.53 -7.58
CA ARG A 12 16.01 11.29 -6.96
C ARG A 12 16.59 10.04 -7.61
N ILE A 13 16.58 10.00 -8.95
CA ILE A 13 16.99 8.85 -9.76
C ILE A 13 17.99 9.19 -10.87
N GLY A 14 18.24 10.47 -11.15
CA GLY A 14 19.14 10.90 -12.22
C GLY A 14 20.56 11.22 -11.77
N PRO A 15 21.32 11.99 -12.56
CA PRO A 15 22.74 12.24 -12.33
C PRO A 15 23.02 13.25 -11.20
N LEU A 16 22.00 14.01 -10.76
CA LEU A 16 22.14 15.03 -9.72
C LEU A 16 21.86 14.49 -8.31
N ARG A 17 21.81 13.15 -8.14
CA ARG A 17 21.75 12.54 -6.80
C ARG A 17 22.87 13.11 -5.91
N HIS A 18 22.54 13.31 -4.64
CA HIS A 18 23.43 13.87 -3.62
C HIS A 18 23.87 15.33 -3.86
N HIS A 19 23.44 15.96 -4.96
CA HIS A 19 23.67 17.37 -5.19
C HIS A 19 22.59 18.18 -4.49
N THR A 20 22.98 19.34 -3.94
CA THR A 20 22.03 20.29 -3.37
C THR A 20 21.22 20.94 -4.49
N PRO A 21 19.88 20.90 -4.44
CA PRO A 21 19.05 21.60 -5.41
C PRO A 21 19.29 23.12 -5.36
N PRO A 22 19.15 23.82 -6.50
CA PRO A 22 19.17 25.27 -6.56
C PRO A 22 18.24 25.95 -5.54
N PRO A 23 18.64 27.12 -4.98
CA PRO A 23 17.85 27.81 -3.95
C PRO A 23 16.41 28.14 -4.37
N ASP A 24 16.18 28.46 -5.64
CA ASP A 24 14.86 28.76 -6.20
C ASP A 24 13.93 27.53 -6.19
N LEU A 25 14.48 26.33 -6.42
CA LEU A 25 13.72 25.08 -6.32
C LEU A 25 13.37 24.75 -4.86
N LEU A 26 14.29 24.98 -3.93
CA LEU A 26 14.05 24.81 -2.49
C LEU A 26 13.02 25.81 -1.96
N GLU A 27 13.06 27.06 -2.41
CA GLU A 27 12.05 28.06 -2.08
C GLU A 27 10.68 27.66 -2.62
N LYS A 28 10.63 27.16 -3.85
CA LYS A 28 9.39 26.64 -4.46
C LYS A 28 8.83 25.43 -3.72
N GLN A 29 9.68 24.52 -3.24
CA GLN A 29 9.27 23.41 -2.39
C GLN A 29 8.61 23.91 -1.10
N ARG A 30 9.28 24.83 -0.39
CA ARG A 30 8.78 25.43 0.85
C ARG A 30 7.45 26.16 0.65
N SER A 31 7.33 26.95 -0.42
CA SER A 31 6.09 27.67 -0.76
C SER A 31 4.92 26.70 -1.03
N LEU A 32 5.19 25.59 -1.72
CA LEU A 32 4.18 24.55 -1.95
C LEU A 32 3.79 23.83 -0.66
N GLN A 33 4.74 23.52 0.23
CA GLN A 33 4.43 22.94 1.55
C GLN A 33 3.54 23.88 2.38
N GLN A 34 3.89 25.17 2.45
CA GLN A 34 3.07 26.17 3.16
C GLN A 34 1.66 26.28 2.57
N SER A 35 1.53 26.20 1.24
CA SER A 35 0.22 26.22 0.58
C SER A 35 -0.61 24.98 0.91
N LEU A 36 0.03 23.81 1.01
CA LEU A 36 -0.62 22.57 1.42
C LEU A 36 -1.07 22.62 2.88
N ASP A 37 -0.26 23.17 3.79
CA ASP A 37 -0.63 23.35 5.20
C ASP A 37 -1.84 24.29 5.36
N GLN A 38 -1.84 25.41 4.61
CA GLN A 38 -2.96 26.35 4.58
C GLN A 38 -4.22 25.70 4.03
N TRP A 39 -4.09 24.93 2.94
CA TRP A 39 -5.18 24.17 2.36
C TRP A 39 -5.73 23.15 3.36
N TYR A 40 -4.88 22.40 4.07
CA TYR A 40 -5.30 21.39 5.04
C TYR A 40 -6.02 22.00 6.24
N THR A 41 -5.50 23.12 6.72
CA THR A 41 -6.17 23.89 7.79
C THR A 41 -7.57 24.32 7.36
N SER A 42 -7.69 24.81 6.13
CA SER A 42 -8.98 25.23 5.55
C SER A 42 -9.92 24.04 5.34
N TRP A 43 -9.40 22.91 4.86
CA TRP A 43 -10.12 21.67 4.67
C TRP A 43 -10.64 21.12 5.99
N ARG A 44 -9.80 21.06 7.04
CA ARG A 44 -10.22 20.60 8.37
C ARG A 44 -11.35 21.45 8.93
N ASN A 45 -11.25 22.77 8.80
CA ASN A 45 -12.33 23.68 9.21
C ASN A 45 -13.64 23.42 8.43
N LEU A 46 -13.53 23.11 7.13
CA LEU A 46 -14.68 22.75 6.30
C LEU A 46 -15.27 21.38 6.73
N ASP A 47 -14.42 20.38 6.94
CA ASP A 47 -14.79 19.02 7.33
C ASP A 47 -15.51 19.03 8.69
N GLU A 48 -14.97 19.75 9.68
CA GLU A 48 -15.59 19.94 10.99
C GLU A 48 -16.98 20.59 10.90
N ARG A 49 -17.14 21.60 10.05
CA ARG A 49 -18.43 22.29 9.80
C ARG A 49 -19.41 21.44 9.00
N SER A 50 -18.91 20.55 8.14
CA SER A 50 -19.70 19.65 7.31
C SER A 50 -20.37 18.51 8.10
N ASN A 51 -20.13 18.42 9.41
CA ASN A 51 -20.84 17.48 10.28
C ASN A 51 -22.36 17.73 10.36
N LEU A 52 -22.87 18.87 9.89
CA LEU A 52 -24.30 19.11 9.69
C LEU A 52 -24.90 18.18 8.60
N PRO A 53 -26.13 17.67 8.76
CA PRO A 53 -26.71 16.71 7.80
C PRO A 53 -26.81 17.20 6.35
N SER A 54 -26.94 18.51 6.12
CA SER A 54 -27.23 19.10 4.81
C SER A 54 -26.00 19.45 3.95
N THR A 55 -24.78 19.44 4.51
CA THR A 55 -23.55 19.89 3.81
C THR A 55 -22.43 18.85 3.85
N ARG A 56 -22.75 17.61 4.20
CA ARG A 56 -21.76 16.62 4.61
C ARG A 56 -20.98 16.00 3.45
N ILE A 57 -19.66 16.23 3.42
CA ILE A 57 -18.74 15.46 2.59
C ILE A 57 -18.42 14.16 3.34
N LYS A 58 -19.05 13.05 2.93
CA LYS A 58 -18.98 11.76 3.61
C LYS A 58 -18.37 10.70 2.69
N GLY A 59 -17.83 9.64 3.29
CA GLY A 59 -17.40 8.45 2.57
C GLY A 59 -16.30 8.75 1.54
N GLY A 60 -16.45 8.17 0.34
CA GLY A 60 -15.40 8.12 -0.69
C GLY A 60 -14.78 9.47 -1.05
N PRO A 61 -15.57 10.51 -1.37
CA PRO A 61 -15.04 11.83 -1.70
C PRO A 61 -14.17 12.44 -0.59
N ARG A 62 -14.57 12.27 0.68
CA ARG A 62 -13.78 12.76 1.83
C ARG A 62 -12.43 12.06 1.90
N ILE A 63 -12.43 10.72 1.82
CA ILE A 63 -11.20 9.92 1.89
C ILE A 63 -10.30 10.23 0.69
N ASN A 64 -10.86 10.38 -0.52
CA ASN A 64 -10.07 10.72 -1.70
C ASN A 64 -9.34 12.06 -1.57
N VAL A 65 -10.04 13.09 -1.08
CA VAL A 65 -9.44 14.41 -0.87
C VAL A 65 -8.29 14.35 0.15
N LEU A 66 -8.45 13.59 1.23
CA LEU A 66 -7.40 13.37 2.22
C LEU A 66 -6.21 12.58 1.65
N LEU A 67 -6.45 11.51 0.90
CA LEU A 67 -5.41 10.76 0.19
C LEU A 67 -4.59 11.67 -0.73
N LYS A 68 -5.27 12.46 -1.57
CA LYS A 68 -4.62 13.42 -2.48
C LYS A 68 -3.78 14.43 -1.74
N TYR A 69 -4.25 14.91 -0.59
CA TYR A 69 -3.48 15.83 0.25
C TYR A 69 -2.22 15.18 0.80
N GLU A 70 -2.34 14.02 1.47
CA GLU A 70 -1.18 13.34 2.07
C GLU A 70 -0.14 13.00 1.01
N LEU A 71 -0.57 12.49 -0.14
CA LEU A 71 0.32 12.24 -1.28
C LEU A 71 0.99 13.52 -1.76
N SER A 72 0.24 14.61 -1.89
CA SER A 72 0.79 15.88 -2.36
C SER A 72 1.82 16.45 -1.40
N TYR A 73 1.57 16.31 -0.11
CA TYR A 73 2.48 16.71 0.94
C TYR A 73 3.77 15.90 0.89
N ILE A 74 3.65 14.56 0.89
CA ILE A 74 4.78 13.64 0.86
C ILE A 74 5.59 13.83 -0.42
N TRP A 75 4.97 13.89 -1.59
CA TRP A 75 5.68 14.13 -2.86
C TRP A 75 6.39 15.48 -2.91
N THR A 76 5.80 16.53 -2.34
CA THR A 76 6.46 17.84 -2.30
C THR A 76 7.66 17.79 -1.36
N ASP A 77 7.51 17.18 -0.19
CA ASP A 77 8.57 17.05 0.79
C ASP A 77 9.72 16.12 0.33
N MET A 78 9.39 15.10 -0.46
CA MET A 78 10.33 14.14 -1.02
C MET A 78 10.88 14.53 -2.39
N ALA A 79 10.53 15.71 -2.92
CA ALA A 79 10.82 16.08 -4.31
C ALA A 79 12.31 15.96 -4.70
N PHE A 80 13.22 16.19 -3.75
CA PHE A 80 14.67 16.17 -4.00
C PHE A 80 15.43 15.12 -3.17
N THR A 81 14.70 14.19 -2.54
CA THR A 81 15.30 13.19 -1.66
C THR A 81 15.61 11.91 -2.43
N ALA A 82 16.88 11.49 -2.42
CA ALA A 82 17.34 10.35 -3.22
C ALA A 82 17.16 9.00 -2.53
N ASP A 83 17.15 8.94 -1.21
CA ASP A 83 16.93 7.72 -0.44
C ASP A 83 15.44 7.43 -0.24
N GLU A 84 15.11 6.16 -0.06
CA GLU A 84 13.73 5.73 0.20
C GLU A 84 13.42 5.71 1.69
N ILE A 85 14.44 5.58 2.56
CA ILE A 85 14.31 5.64 4.03
C ILE A 85 13.61 6.91 4.49
N SER A 86 13.87 8.03 3.85
CA SER A 86 13.29 9.32 4.20
C SER A 86 11.75 9.36 4.13
N HIS A 87 11.09 8.40 3.48
CA HIS A 87 9.63 8.27 3.55
C HIS A 87 9.15 7.87 4.95
N ASP A 88 9.99 7.27 5.79
CA ASP A 88 9.62 6.81 7.15
C ASP A 88 9.19 7.95 8.07
N ARG A 89 9.67 9.18 7.81
CA ARG A 89 9.21 10.38 8.53
C ARG A 89 7.71 10.66 8.34
N HIS A 90 7.10 10.04 7.32
CA HIS A 90 5.68 10.12 7.01
C HIS A 90 4.92 8.84 7.36
N LEU A 91 5.53 7.88 8.06
CA LEU A 91 4.88 6.61 8.41
C LEU A 91 3.53 6.81 9.12
N GLU A 92 3.47 7.77 10.04
CA GLU A 92 2.23 8.07 10.75
C GLU A 92 1.15 8.63 9.83
N ARG A 93 1.51 9.47 8.84
CA ARG A 93 0.57 9.96 7.82
C ARG A 93 0.01 8.81 7.00
N PHE A 94 0.87 7.87 6.59
CA PHE A 94 0.45 6.68 5.86
C PHE A 94 -0.52 5.81 6.68
N ARG A 95 -0.21 5.55 7.96
CA ARG A 95 -1.08 4.78 8.86
C ARG A 95 -2.45 5.41 9.01
N GLN A 96 -2.49 6.71 9.31
CA GLN A 96 -3.74 7.43 9.54
C GLN A 96 -4.66 7.45 8.32
N ILE A 97 -4.11 7.62 7.12
CA ILE A 97 -4.94 7.65 5.90
C ILE A 97 -5.40 6.25 5.48
N ILE A 98 -4.57 5.23 5.69
CA ILE A 98 -4.94 3.84 5.44
C ILE A 98 -6.03 3.38 6.42
N GLU A 99 -5.92 3.71 7.70
CA GLU A 99 -6.95 3.39 8.69
C GLU A 99 -8.31 4.02 8.31
N GLN A 100 -8.32 5.29 7.89
CA GLN A 100 -9.53 5.96 7.44
C GLN A 100 -10.10 5.34 6.16
N ALA A 101 -9.25 4.92 5.23
CA ALA A 101 -9.67 4.23 4.01
C ALA A 101 -10.23 2.83 4.31
N SER A 102 -9.66 2.08 5.26
CA SER A 102 -10.20 0.78 5.70
C SER A 102 -11.58 0.91 6.29
N LYS A 103 -11.78 1.84 7.24
CA LYS A 103 -13.10 2.10 7.83
C LYS A 103 -14.14 2.46 6.77
N PHE A 104 -13.74 3.22 5.73
CA PHE A 104 -14.62 3.53 4.61
C PHE A 104 -14.94 2.28 3.77
N ALA A 105 -13.94 1.47 3.44
CA ALA A 105 -14.11 0.22 2.68
C ALA A 105 -15.05 -0.75 3.41
N GLU A 106 -14.86 -0.96 4.71
CA GLU A 106 -15.72 -1.79 5.57
C GLU A 106 -17.17 -1.28 5.57
N SER A 107 -17.37 0.05 5.60
CA SER A 107 -18.70 0.63 5.53
C SER A 107 -19.39 0.43 4.17
N GLN A 108 -18.66 0.02 3.13
CA GLN A 108 -19.23 -0.33 1.83
C GLN A 108 -19.63 -1.81 1.74
N LEU A 109 -19.04 -2.72 2.53
CA LEU A 109 -19.28 -4.17 2.41
C LEU A 109 -20.74 -4.61 2.66
N GLY A 110 -21.54 -3.80 3.36
CA GLY A 110 -22.97 -4.06 3.58
C GLY A 110 -23.93 -3.33 2.63
N ASN A 111 -23.40 -2.46 1.76
CA ASN A 111 -24.18 -1.75 0.76
C ASN A 111 -23.83 -2.34 -0.60
N ASN A 112 -24.83 -2.65 -1.44
CA ASN A 112 -24.58 -3.08 -2.82
C ASN A 112 -23.59 -2.07 -3.42
N PRO A 113 -22.36 -2.48 -3.80
CA PRO A 113 -21.30 -1.55 -4.13
C PRO A 113 -21.78 -0.77 -5.34
N SER A 114 -22.30 0.43 -5.10
CA SER A 114 -22.82 1.24 -6.18
C SER A 114 -21.64 1.42 -7.12
N HIS A 115 -21.84 1.09 -8.40
CA HIS A 115 -20.83 1.19 -9.46
C HIS A 115 -20.26 2.62 -9.65
N PHE A 116 -20.55 3.55 -8.74
CA PHE A 116 -20.22 4.97 -8.71
C PHE A 116 -18.99 5.34 -7.88
N LEU A 117 -18.06 4.40 -7.63
CA LEU A 117 -16.70 4.75 -7.20
C LEU A 117 -15.78 5.17 -8.37
N PHE A 118 -16.32 5.17 -9.59
CA PHE A 118 -15.60 5.27 -10.88
C PHE A 118 -14.67 6.49 -11.05
N GLU A 119 -14.76 7.51 -10.20
CA GLU A 119 -13.96 8.74 -10.34
C GLU A 119 -13.14 9.10 -9.09
N ALA A 120 -13.18 8.26 -8.06
CA ALA A 120 -12.71 8.64 -6.74
C ALA A 120 -11.19 8.53 -6.53
N GLY A 121 -10.36 8.51 -7.59
CA GLY A 121 -8.92 8.78 -7.50
C GLY A 121 -8.10 7.89 -6.55
N PHE A 122 -8.62 6.72 -6.17
CA PHE A 122 -8.04 5.85 -5.15
C PHE A 122 -6.86 5.05 -5.68
N THR A 123 -6.97 4.56 -6.92
CA THR A 123 -6.02 3.65 -7.55
C THR A 123 -4.57 4.16 -7.47
N PRO A 124 -4.23 5.36 -7.99
CA PRO A 124 -2.85 5.87 -7.92
C PRO A 124 -2.42 6.17 -6.49
N SER A 125 -3.36 6.53 -5.61
CA SER A 125 -3.06 6.90 -4.22
C SER A 125 -2.65 5.68 -3.39
N LEU A 126 -3.43 4.62 -3.47
CA LEU A 126 -3.18 3.38 -2.75
C LEU A 126 -1.95 2.65 -3.31
N PHE A 127 -1.78 2.67 -4.63
CA PHE A 127 -0.56 2.17 -5.27
C PHE A 127 0.70 2.91 -4.79
N PHE A 128 0.65 4.24 -4.68
CA PHE A 128 1.77 5.01 -4.13
C PHE A 128 2.10 4.59 -2.69
N ILE A 129 1.11 4.41 -1.83
CA ILE A 129 1.33 4.00 -0.43
C ILE A 129 1.94 2.59 -0.38
N ALA A 130 1.39 1.65 -1.14
CA ALA A 130 1.88 0.27 -1.21
C ALA A 130 3.34 0.17 -1.70
N THR A 131 3.78 1.12 -2.54
CA THR A 131 5.13 1.13 -3.11
C THR A 131 6.13 1.97 -2.32
N LYS A 132 5.72 3.09 -1.72
CA LYS A 132 6.64 4.04 -1.06
C LYS A 132 6.68 3.96 0.46
N CYS A 133 5.65 3.46 1.12
CA CYS A 133 5.79 3.10 2.53
C CYS A 133 6.75 1.90 2.66
N ARG A 134 7.55 1.87 3.74
CA ARG A 134 8.44 0.75 4.08
C ARG A 134 7.84 -0.22 5.09
N ALA A 135 6.78 0.15 5.80
CA ALA A 135 6.16 -0.70 6.81
C ALA A 135 5.23 -1.73 6.18
N LEU A 136 5.53 -3.03 6.39
CA LEU A 136 4.86 -4.13 5.70
C LEU A 136 3.33 -4.13 5.91
N ASP A 137 2.89 -3.94 7.15
CA ASP A 137 1.49 -3.85 7.55
C ASP A 137 0.70 -2.82 6.73
N VAL A 138 1.24 -1.60 6.63
CA VAL A 138 0.62 -0.49 5.89
C VAL A 138 0.55 -0.80 4.39
N ARG A 139 1.57 -1.47 3.85
CA ARG A 139 1.65 -1.80 2.42
C ARG A 139 0.68 -2.90 2.03
N LEU A 140 0.58 -3.96 2.84
CA LEU A 140 -0.37 -5.03 2.63
C LEU A 140 -1.81 -4.51 2.71
N GLU A 141 -2.09 -3.62 3.66
CA GLU A 141 -3.41 -3.00 3.77
C GLU A 141 -3.69 -2.06 2.60
N ALA A 142 -2.71 -1.26 2.15
CA ALA A 142 -2.86 -0.45 0.94
C ALA A 142 -3.12 -1.30 -0.31
N LEU A 143 -2.45 -2.47 -0.41
CA LEU A 143 -2.64 -3.43 -1.50
C LEU A 143 -4.05 -4.05 -1.47
N ARG A 144 -4.57 -4.41 -0.29
CA ARG A 144 -5.95 -4.86 -0.10
C ARG A 144 -6.95 -3.76 -0.47
N LEU A 145 -6.74 -2.53 0.00
CA LEU A 145 -7.62 -1.42 -0.32
C LEU A 145 -7.60 -1.08 -1.81
N LEU A 146 -6.47 -1.27 -2.50
CA LEU A 146 -6.39 -1.09 -3.94
C LEU A 146 -7.38 -2.01 -4.67
N THR A 147 -7.57 -3.25 -4.20
CA THR A 147 -8.52 -4.19 -4.82
C THR A 147 -9.97 -3.79 -4.55
N VAL A 148 -10.27 -3.36 -3.32
CA VAL A 148 -11.61 -3.01 -2.83
C VAL A 148 -12.10 -1.65 -3.36
N LEU A 149 -11.27 -0.62 -3.28
CA LEU A 149 -11.63 0.77 -3.58
C LEU A 149 -11.19 1.23 -4.97
N GLY A 150 -10.20 0.56 -5.57
CA GLY A 150 -9.67 0.92 -6.87
C GLY A 150 -10.66 0.64 -8.01
N SER A 151 -10.78 1.61 -8.92
CA SER A 151 -11.52 1.42 -10.17
C SER A 151 -10.70 0.55 -11.14
N PRO A 152 -11.32 -0.36 -11.93
CA PRO A 152 -10.60 -1.25 -12.85
C PRO A 152 -9.63 -0.49 -13.77
N ARG A 153 -10.05 0.67 -14.26
CA ARG A 153 -9.24 1.58 -15.05
C ARG A 153 -9.48 3.02 -14.62
N GLU A 154 -8.42 3.70 -14.20
CA GLU A 154 -8.44 5.11 -13.82
C GLU A 154 -7.49 5.89 -14.73
N ALA A 155 -8.02 6.54 -15.76
CA ALA A 155 -7.22 7.14 -16.85
C ALA A 155 -6.25 6.13 -17.50
N MET A 156 -4.93 6.28 -17.25
CA MET A 156 -3.89 5.38 -17.75
C MET A 156 -3.53 4.24 -16.78
N TRP A 157 -4.12 4.23 -15.58
CA TRP A 157 -3.84 3.25 -14.54
C TRP A 157 -4.77 2.05 -14.66
N ASP A 158 -4.20 0.88 -14.91
CA ASP A 158 -4.91 -0.40 -14.81
C ASP A 158 -4.72 -0.95 -13.38
N LYS A 159 -5.84 -1.25 -12.69
CA LYS A 159 -5.79 -1.71 -11.30
C LYS A 159 -5.04 -3.04 -11.17
N GLY A 160 -5.28 -3.99 -12.07
CA GLY A 160 -4.67 -5.32 -12.02
C GLY A 160 -3.16 -5.22 -12.22
N GLU A 161 -2.74 -4.43 -13.21
CA GLU A 161 -1.32 -4.16 -13.47
C GLU A 161 -0.63 -3.55 -12.25
N LEU A 162 -1.21 -2.48 -11.68
CA LEU A 162 -0.66 -1.82 -10.50
C LEU A 162 -0.63 -2.72 -9.27
N PHE A 163 -1.66 -3.55 -9.08
CA PHE A 163 -1.69 -4.53 -8.01
C PHE A 163 -0.54 -5.53 -8.15
N CYS A 164 -0.34 -6.11 -9.34
CA CYS A 164 0.75 -7.06 -9.59
C CYS A 164 2.13 -6.41 -9.40
N ILE A 165 2.31 -5.18 -9.89
CA ILE A 165 3.56 -4.43 -9.70
C ILE A 165 3.83 -4.19 -8.22
N ALA A 166 2.84 -3.70 -7.46
CA ALA A 166 2.98 -3.39 -6.04
C ALA A 166 3.19 -4.64 -5.20
N ARG A 167 2.43 -5.72 -5.44
CA ARG A 167 2.61 -7.02 -4.79
C ARG A 167 4.03 -7.52 -4.97
N ARG A 168 4.51 -7.57 -6.21
CA ARG A 168 5.87 -8.06 -6.50
C ARG A 168 6.95 -7.16 -5.88
N LEU A 169 6.74 -5.86 -5.86
CA LEU A 169 7.64 -4.92 -5.21
C LEU A 169 7.72 -5.18 -3.69
N ILE A 170 6.61 -5.46 -3.02
CA ILE A 170 6.58 -5.85 -1.61
C ILE A 170 7.35 -7.17 -1.39
N GLU A 171 7.11 -8.18 -2.23
CA GLU A 171 7.81 -9.48 -2.17
C GLU A 171 9.33 -9.31 -2.30
N LEU A 172 9.79 -8.52 -3.27
CA LEU A 172 11.22 -8.28 -3.50
C LEU A 172 11.89 -7.57 -2.32
N GLU A 173 11.25 -6.54 -1.76
CA GLU A 173 11.85 -5.73 -0.71
C GLU A 173 11.79 -6.39 0.68
N HIS A 174 10.68 -7.08 0.97
CA HIS A 174 10.50 -7.76 2.25
C HIS A 174 10.96 -9.22 2.23
N ASN A 175 11.30 -9.76 1.06
CA ASN A 175 11.64 -11.17 0.87
C ASN A 175 10.56 -12.10 1.45
N VAL A 176 9.31 -11.87 1.05
CA VAL A 176 8.12 -12.61 1.48
C VAL A 176 7.37 -13.14 0.27
N GLY A 177 6.47 -14.09 0.51
CA GLY A 177 5.53 -14.58 -0.47
C GLY A 177 4.13 -14.06 -0.28
N LEU A 178 3.56 -13.48 -1.33
CA LEU A 178 2.16 -13.06 -1.34
C LEU A 178 1.37 -13.92 -2.31
N ASP A 179 0.14 -14.25 -1.95
CA ASP A 179 -0.76 -15.00 -2.82
C ASP A 179 -1.40 -14.11 -3.93
N VAL A 180 -2.36 -14.68 -4.67
CA VAL A 180 -3.10 -13.94 -5.72
C VAL A 180 -3.96 -12.80 -5.17
N TYR A 181 -4.27 -12.79 -3.87
CA TYR A 181 -5.04 -11.77 -3.19
C TYR A 181 -4.17 -10.76 -2.42
N GLY A 182 -2.84 -10.94 -2.45
CA GLY A 182 -1.90 -10.07 -1.75
C GLY A 182 -1.79 -10.37 -0.25
N GLN A 183 -2.26 -11.54 0.19
CA GLN A 183 -2.11 -12.00 1.57
C GLN A 183 -0.77 -12.70 1.77
N LEU A 184 -0.22 -12.57 2.97
CA LEU A 184 1.05 -13.19 3.34
C LEU A 184 0.91 -14.70 3.38
N GLN A 185 1.57 -15.40 2.46
CA GLN A 185 1.49 -16.85 2.32
C GLN A 185 2.71 -17.55 2.95
N PHE A 186 3.91 -17.00 2.73
CA PHE A 186 5.14 -17.58 3.26
C PHE A 186 6.12 -16.52 3.73
N THR A 187 6.87 -16.86 4.78
CA THR A 187 8.03 -16.11 5.28
C THR A 187 9.17 -17.10 5.52
N GLY A 188 10.40 -16.66 5.27
CA GLY A 188 11.62 -17.42 5.53
C GLY A 188 12.52 -16.71 6.55
N PRO A 189 13.65 -17.33 6.93
CA PRO A 189 14.61 -16.74 7.87
C PRO A 189 15.13 -15.36 7.41
N ASP A 190 15.20 -15.15 6.10
CA ASP A 190 15.68 -13.91 5.47
C ASP A 190 14.54 -12.91 5.18
N SER A 191 13.31 -13.16 5.64
CA SER A 191 12.20 -12.22 5.47
C SER A 191 12.34 -11.01 6.38
N CYS A 192 12.14 -9.81 5.81
CA CYS A 192 12.12 -8.56 6.55
C CYS A 192 10.68 -8.17 6.92
N LEU A 193 10.24 -8.49 8.14
CA LEU A 193 8.94 -8.02 8.66
C LEU A 193 8.99 -6.57 9.18
N GLY A 194 10.20 -6.04 9.40
CA GLY A 194 10.45 -4.65 9.73
C GLY A 194 10.54 -3.75 8.51
N LEU A 195 11.28 -2.65 8.63
CA LEU A 195 11.53 -1.72 7.53
C LEU A 195 12.69 -2.23 6.65
N PRO A 196 12.47 -2.56 5.36
CA PRO A 196 13.50 -3.13 4.49
C PRO A 196 14.61 -2.13 4.22
N LEU A 197 15.87 -2.55 4.23
CA LEU A 197 17.04 -1.67 4.03
C LEU A 197 16.95 -0.85 2.73
N ASP A 198 17.61 0.30 2.68
CA ASP A 198 17.51 1.18 1.50
C ASP A 198 17.99 0.50 0.21
N GLU A 199 19.03 -0.32 0.30
CA GLU A 199 19.68 -1.00 -0.82
C GLU A 199 18.74 -1.95 -1.55
N VAL A 200 17.83 -2.61 -0.82
CA VAL A 200 16.85 -3.54 -1.41
C VAL A 200 15.61 -2.82 -1.94
N ARG A 201 15.46 -1.51 -1.70
CA ARG A 201 14.30 -0.73 -2.14
C ARG A 201 14.29 -0.52 -3.65
N VAL A 202 13.13 -0.72 -4.24
CA VAL A 202 12.85 -0.36 -5.62
C VAL A 202 12.66 1.15 -5.72
N ARG A 203 13.52 1.80 -6.50
CA ARG A 203 13.51 3.26 -6.70
C ARG A 203 12.45 3.69 -7.70
N HIS A 204 12.36 2.92 -8.78
CA HIS A 204 11.47 3.18 -9.91
C HIS A 204 11.06 1.87 -10.57
N PHE A 205 9.97 1.90 -11.33
CA PHE A 205 9.53 0.78 -12.14
C PHE A 205 9.07 1.30 -13.49
N VAL A 206 9.24 0.48 -14.53
CA VAL A 206 8.77 0.77 -15.87
C VAL A 206 8.05 -0.47 -16.39
N PRO A 207 6.71 -0.43 -16.53
CA PRO A 207 6.01 -1.47 -17.26
C PRO A 207 6.36 -1.32 -18.75
N GLU A 208 6.83 -2.41 -19.37
CA GLU A 208 7.06 -2.45 -20.80
C GLU A 208 5.69 -2.53 -21.49
N ASN A 209 5.40 -1.59 -22.39
CA ASN A 209 4.10 -1.48 -23.08
C ASN A 209 3.59 -2.85 -23.51
N ARG A 210 2.36 -3.20 -23.10
CA ARG A 210 1.62 -4.34 -23.67
C ARG A 210 1.73 -4.24 -25.18
N ARG A 211 2.29 -5.27 -25.83
CA ARG A 211 1.93 -5.50 -27.23
C ARG A 211 0.41 -5.67 -27.23
N PRO A 212 -0.35 -4.85 -27.98
CA PRO A 212 -1.79 -4.98 -28.01
C PRO A 212 -2.10 -6.41 -28.46
N TRP A 213 -2.68 -7.17 -27.55
CA TRP A 213 -3.35 -8.45 -27.74
C TRP A 213 -2.98 -9.15 -29.05
N GLN A 214 -1.96 -10.01 -29.03
CA GLN A 214 -2.03 -11.15 -29.93
C GLN A 214 -3.22 -11.95 -29.43
N PHE A 215 -4.34 -11.84 -30.15
CA PHE A 215 -5.45 -12.76 -29.98
C PHE A 215 -4.83 -14.15 -30.05
N ALA A 216 -4.80 -14.86 -28.91
CA ALA A 216 -4.61 -16.29 -28.93
C ALA A 216 -5.76 -16.83 -29.78
N THR A 217 -5.45 -17.15 -31.03
CA THR A 217 -6.31 -17.95 -31.89
C THR A 217 -6.33 -19.33 -31.26
N HIS A 218 -7.07 -19.51 -30.17
CA HIS A 218 -7.50 -20.75 -29.51
C HIS A 218 -7.88 -20.39 -28.06
N GLY A 219 -9.18 -20.15 -27.84
CA GLY A 219 -10.01 -20.40 -26.65
C GLY A 219 -9.45 -20.44 -25.21
N ASP A 220 -8.27 -19.93 -24.93
CA ASP A 220 -7.66 -19.91 -23.60
C ASP A 220 -7.57 -18.45 -23.16
N GLU A 221 -8.29 -18.09 -22.10
CA GLU A 221 -8.24 -16.78 -21.47
C GLU A 221 -6.84 -16.57 -20.88
N SER A 222 -5.89 -16.20 -21.73
CA SER A 222 -4.53 -15.88 -21.35
C SER A 222 -4.55 -14.60 -20.53
N SER A 223 -4.63 -14.78 -19.21
CA SER A 223 -4.30 -13.79 -18.19
C SER A 223 -3.06 -13.00 -18.63
N GLY A 224 -3.27 -11.77 -19.10
CA GLY A 224 -2.29 -11.09 -19.95
C GLY A 224 -1.03 -10.75 -19.18
N SER A 225 0.05 -11.52 -19.41
CA SER A 225 1.35 -11.26 -18.83
C SER A 225 1.98 -9.99 -19.42
N PHE A 226 2.78 -9.30 -18.62
CA PHE A 226 3.49 -8.09 -19.03
C PHE A 226 4.86 -8.04 -18.38
N LYS A 227 5.81 -7.39 -19.05
CA LYS A 227 7.18 -7.26 -18.57
C LYS A 227 7.34 -5.98 -17.77
N VAL A 228 8.05 -6.04 -16.66
CA VAL A 228 8.34 -4.90 -15.79
C VAL A 228 9.83 -4.85 -15.50
N GLY A 229 10.42 -3.66 -15.62
CA GLY A 229 11.76 -3.38 -15.11
C GLY A 229 11.68 -2.67 -13.77
N TYR A 230 12.24 -3.26 -12.73
CA TYR A 230 12.42 -2.66 -11.42
C TYR A 230 13.83 -2.07 -11.31
N PHE A 231 13.94 -0.80 -10.94
CA PHE A 231 15.21 -0.11 -10.77
C PHE A 231 15.63 -0.19 -9.30
N LEU A 232 16.72 -0.90 -9.03
CA LEU A 232 17.30 -1.08 -7.70
C LEU A 232 18.69 -0.43 -7.63
N ARG A 233 19.28 -0.41 -6.44
CA ARG A 233 20.64 0.10 -6.22
C ARG A 233 21.56 -0.99 -5.69
N THR A 234 22.81 -0.97 -6.13
CA THR A 234 23.86 -1.74 -5.48
C THR A 234 24.32 -1.05 -4.20
N ALA A 235 25.15 -1.73 -3.40
CA ALA A 235 25.76 -1.14 -2.21
C ALA A 235 26.64 0.09 -2.54
N GLU A 236 27.13 0.19 -3.78
CA GLU A 236 27.91 1.32 -4.31
C GLU A 236 27.04 2.43 -4.93
N ASP A 237 25.73 2.47 -4.63
CA ASP A 237 24.75 3.46 -5.12
C ASP A 237 24.59 3.48 -6.67
N THR A 238 24.98 2.40 -7.33
CA THR A 238 24.81 2.24 -8.79
C THR A 238 23.43 1.67 -9.10
N LEU A 239 22.70 2.32 -10.03
CA LEU A 239 21.39 1.85 -10.47
C LEU A 239 21.54 0.66 -11.42
N TYR A 240 20.75 -0.38 -11.20
CA TYR A 240 20.58 -1.50 -12.13
C TYR A 240 19.10 -1.85 -12.31
N VAL A 241 18.78 -2.57 -13.38
CA VAL A 241 17.40 -2.97 -13.70
C VAL A 241 17.25 -4.48 -13.53
N HIS A 242 16.34 -4.86 -12.64
CA HIS A 242 15.84 -6.22 -12.49
C HIS A 242 14.58 -6.38 -13.35
N GLN A 243 14.63 -7.24 -14.36
CA GLN A 243 13.51 -7.44 -15.30
C GLN A 243 12.79 -8.76 -15.01
N GLU A 244 11.47 -8.71 -14.96
CA GLU A 244 10.62 -9.89 -14.79
C GLU A 244 9.36 -9.80 -15.66
N VAL A 245 8.74 -10.95 -15.91
CA VAL A 245 7.42 -11.04 -16.54
C VAL A 245 6.41 -11.38 -15.46
N LEU A 246 5.41 -10.52 -15.26
CA LEU A 246 4.35 -10.73 -14.29
C LEU A 246 3.13 -11.32 -14.98
N GLY A 247 2.57 -12.39 -14.41
CA GLY A 247 1.23 -12.88 -14.76
C GLY A 247 0.17 -12.07 -14.01
N CYS A 248 -0.85 -11.59 -14.72
CA CYS A 248 -1.93 -10.81 -14.12
C CYS A 248 -3.12 -11.71 -13.74
N GLU A 249 -2.89 -12.72 -12.89
CA GLU A 249 -3.98 -13.50 -12.28
C GLU A 249 -4.67 -12.66 -11.19
N TYR A 250 -5.24 -11.52 -11.59
CA TYR A 250 -6.02 -10.67 -10.72
C TYR A 250 -7.48 -11.13 -10.78
N TYR A 251 -7.95 -11.79 -9.74
CA TYR A 251 -9.36 -12.10 -9.57
C TYR A 251 -10.07 -10.88 -8.98
N SER A 252 -10.97 -10.28 -9.75
CA SER A 252 -11.75 -9.10 -9.36
C SER A 252 -12.83 -9.38 -8.31
N ASP A 253 -13.07 -10.65 -7.98
CA ASP A 253 -14.23 -11.07 -7.20
C ASP A 253 -13.84 -11.30 -5.73
N LEU A 254 -14.19 -10.33 -4.89
CA LEU A 254 -14.02 -10.38 -3.43
C LEU A 254 -15.25 -10.96 -2.71
N SER A 255 -16.20 -11.55 -3.44
CA SER A 255 -17.40 -12.19 -2.86
C SER A 255 -17.09 -13.39 -1.94
N THR A 256 -15.83 -13.83 -1.85
CA THR A 256 -15.40 -14.99 -1.05
C THR A 256 -14.64 -14.64 0.22
N LEU A 257 -14.53 -13.37 0.62
CA LEU A 257 -14.02 -13.00 1.96
C LEU A 257 -15.09 -13.26 3.02
N ASP A 258 -15.32 -14.54 3.30
CA ASP A 258 -16.01 -15.00 4.50
C ASP A 258 -15.01 -15.76 5.38
N GLY A 259 -14.80 -15.28 6.60
CA GLY A 259 -14.16 -16.05 7.68
C GLY A 259 -12.72 -15.70 8.07
N ALA A 260 -12.58 -15.25 9.32
CA ALA A 260 -11.38 -15.26 10.17
C ALA A 260 -10.31 -14.16 9.94
N HIS A 261 -10.64 -12.93 10.33
CA HIS A 261 -9.63 -12.00 10.85
C HIS A 261 -9.38 -12.30 12.34
N GLU A 262 -8.38 -13.12 12.65
CA GLU A 262 -7.74 -13.06 13.96
C GLU A 262 -6.73 -11.92 13.96
N SER A 263 -7.04 -10.89 14.74
CA SER A 263 -6.20 -9.72 14.93
C SER A 263 -5.00 -10.11 15.79
N TYR A 264 -3.83 -10.25 15.18
CA TYR A 264 -2.57 -10.37 15.92
C TYR A 264 -2.19 -9.02 16.52
N SER A 265 -2.57 -8.82 17.79
CA SER A 265 -2.08 -7.73 18.61
C SER A 265 -0.68 -8.06 19.13
N SER A 266 0.31 -7.27 18.73
CA SER A 266 1.65 -7.30 19.33
C SER A 266 1.65 -6.41 20.57
N SER A 267 1.45 -7.00 21.75
CA SER A 267 1.79 -6.37 23.03
C SER A 267 2.31 -7.44 24.00
N PRO A 268 3.46 -7.24 24.65
CA PRO A 268 4.02 -8.20 25.59
C PRO A 268 3.35 -8.02 26.97
N GLY A 269 2.52 -8.98 27.37
CA GLY A 269 1.84 -9.00 28.66
C GLY A 269 2.06 -10.33 29.38
N SER A 270 2.63 -10.23 30.58
CA SER A 270 3.04 -11.25 31.55
C SER A 270 2.20 -12.53 31.63
N ILE A 271 2.89 -13.68 31.64
CA ILE A 271 2.35 -14.97 32.05
C ILE A 271 2.42 -15.04 33.58
N GLU A 272 1.28 -14.90 34.25
CA GLU A 272 1.07 -15.46 35.60
C GLU A 272 0.18 -16.70 35.43
N GLY A 273 0.72 -17.87 35.76
CA GLY A 273 0.00 -19.13 35.72
C GLY A 273 -0.65 -19.41 37.06
N GLU A 274 -1.97 -19.60 37.08
CA GLU A 274 -2.68 -20.26 38.17
C GLU A 274 -2.95 -21.72 37.80
N LEU A 275 -2.41 -22.63 38.62
CA LEU A 275 -2.69 -24.06 38.62
C LEU A 275 -4.00 -24.29 39.40
N GLU A 276 -5.07 -24.72 38.73
CA GLU A 276 -6.24 -25.28 39.42
C GLU A 276 -6.08 -26.80 39.59
N ILE A 277 -6.09 -27.20 40.86
CA ILE A 277 -6.07 -28.59 41.34
C ILE A 277 -7.52 -29.08 41.41
N ALA A 278 -7.87 -30.13 40.67
CA ALA A 278 -9.16 -30.81 40.81
C ALA A 278 -9.14 -31.80 42.01
N PRO A 279 -10.18 -31.84 42.86
CA PRO A 279 -10.24 -32.78 43.97
C PRO A 279 -10.77 -34.15 43.52
N GLY A 280 -10.15 -35.19 44.08
CA GLY A 280 -10.57 -36.58 43.89
C GLY A 280 -11.89 -36.91 44.60
N ASN A 281 -12.47 -38.02 44.16
CA ASN A 281 -13.31 -38.83 45.02
C ASN A 281 -13.18 -40.30 44.63
N GLU A 282 -12.72 -41.09 45.60
CA GLU A 282 -12.75 -42.54 45.60
C GLU A 282 -14.19 -43.05 45.56
N LYS A 283 -14.44 -44.12 44.81
CA LYS A 283 -14.93 -45.38 45.40
C LYS A 283 -14.84 -46.55 44.43
N SER A 284 -14.29 -47.62 44.99
CA SER A 284 -14.33 -49.03 44.66
C SER A 284 -15.46 -49.51 43.74
N ASP A 285 -15.13 -50.41 42.81
CA ASP A 285 -15.63 -51.79 42.92
C ASP A 285 -14.73 -52.81 42.21
N TYR A 286 -14.69 -53.98 42.84
CA TYR A 286 -13.88 -55.16 42.55
C TYR A 286 -14.51 -56.05 41.46
N THR A 287 -13.76 -57.06 40.99
CA THR A 287 -14.13 -58.24 40.17
C THR A 287 -14.41 -58.02 38.67
N SER A 288 -14.05 -58.89 37.71
CA SER A 288 -13.20 -60.10 37.61
C SER A 288 -13.19 -60.55 36.12
N TYR A 289 -12.33 -61.52 35.80
CA TYR A 289 -12.21 -62.33 34.55
C TYR A 289 -11.38 -61.68 33.44
N ALA A 290 -10.37 -62.35 32.85
CA ALA A 290 -9.77 -63.66 33.04
C ALA A 290 -8.35 -63.62 32.45
#